data_AF-A0A3B5M644-F1
#
_entry.id   AF-A0A3B5M644-F1
#
_cell.length_a   1.000
_cell.length_b   1.000
_cell.length_c   1.000
_cell.angle_alpha   90.00
_cell.angle_beta   90.00
_cell.angle_gamma   90.00
#
_symmetry.space_group_name_H-M   'P 1'
#
loop_
_entity.id
_entity.type
_entity.pdbx_description
1 polymer ?
#
loop_
_entity_poly.entity_id
_entity_poly.type
_entity_poly.pdbx_seq_one_letter_code
_entity_poly.pdbx_strand_id
1 'polypeptide(L)'
;MKKNFSSPAVCCMSTHFNTPRRLCAGNQCNSSNCWQIHQAPFLAVSLLCSDNKVKNRLHFPFSSPSHALFGLCLVYSGFSQALLNTQNKLGALVPNFTFNLGFSGKFYHTGTDEEDQGDDMLLQHRKDFWWFPHMWSHMQPHLFHNVSVLAEQMKLNRIFAQEHGIPTDMGYAVAPHHSGVYPVHTQLYEAWKSVWGIQVTSTEEYPHLRPARYRRGFIHNGIKVLPRQTCGLFTHTIFYNEYPGGSKELDKSIRGGELFLTVLLNPISIFMTHLSNYGNDRLGLYTFESLVKFVQCWTNLRLQTLPPVQLAEKYFQIFPEERNPLWQNPCHDKRHKDIWSKEKTCDRLPKFLIIGPQKTGTTALHSFLSLHPAITGSFPSTTTFEEIQFFSGVNYDNGIDWYMEFFPFPSNVSADFMFEKSANYFDSEMAPKRAAALLPRAKVLAVLINPTDRAYSWYQLHVVDGAVLRSNPVLVMEGIQRFLGITPIFNYTQALMYDDGKGFWCQRVEGARSKCLGKSKGRKYPEMSSESRAFLTEYYRDHNMELVRLLNRLGQPLPSWLHQELQNSR
;
A
#
# COMPACT_ATOMS: atom_id res chain seq x y z
N MET A 1 15.98 8.67 48.07
CA MET A 1 17.16 7.82 48.29
C MET A 1 17.91 7.67 46.97
N LYS A 2 19.14 8.17 46.90
CA LYS A 2 20.07 7.97 45.77
C LYS A 2 20.48 6.49 45.73
N LYS A 3 20.40 5.84 44.56
CA LYS A 3 21.24 4.68 44.25
C LYS A 3 21.84 4.85 42.86
N ASN A 4 23.15 5.06 42.86
CA ASN A 4 24.04 4.95 41.73
C ASN A 4 23.97 3.52 41.16
N PHE A 5 23.95 3.38 39.83
CA PHE A 5 24.50 2.21 39.16
C PHE A 5 25.40 2.67 38.01
N SER A 6 26.65 2.27 38.14
CA SER A 6 27.75 2.45 37.22
C SER A 6 27.82 1.28 36.22
N SER A 7 28.15 1.61 34.98
CA SER A 7 28.66 0.76 33.88
C SER A 7 27.71 -0.20 33.13
N PRO A 8 27.94 -0.38 31.80
CA PRO A 8 26.94 -0.87 30.87
C PRO A 8 26.96 -2.39 30.71
N ALA A 9 25.77 -2.99 30.77
CA ALA A 9 25.54 -4.39 30.43
C ALA A 9 25.55 -4.57 28.91
N VAL A 10 26.44 -5.44 28.46
CA VAL A 10 26.47 -6.06 27.12
C VAL A 10 25.15 -6.82 26.93
N CYS A 11 24.32 -6.39 25.98
CA CYS A 11 23.09 -7.08 25.64
C CYS A 11 23.35 -8.09 24.51
N CYS A 12 23.59 -9.35 24.88
CA CYS A 12 23.50 -10.50 23.99
C CYS A 12 22.01 -10.80 23.73
N MET A 13 21.56 -10.73 22.47
CA MET A 13 20.29 -11.34 22.07
C MET A 13 20.55 -12.74 21.50
N SER A 14 19.90 -13.72 22.11
CA SER A 14 19.91 -15.13 21.74
C SER A 14 18.94 -15.41 20.59
N THR A 15 19.47 -15.87 19.46
CA THR A 15 18.82 -16.83 18.56
C THR A 15 19.89 -17.80 18.07
N HIS A 16 19.56 -19.10 18.03
CA HIS A 16 20.47 -20.24 17.85
C HIS A 16 21.51 -20.08 16.73
N PHE A 17 22.73 -19.68 17.09
CA PHE A 17 23.97 -20.00 16.37
C PHE A 17 25.09 -20.10 17.42
N ASN A 18 25.58 -21.33 17.66
CA ASN A 18 26.70 -21.59 18.58
C ASN A 18 28.01 -21.04 17.99
N THR A 19 28.33 -19.76 18.24
CA THR A 19 29.69 -19.20 18.44
C THR A 19 29.60 -17.67 18.60
N PRO A 20 30.24 -17.06 19.63
CA PRO A 20 30.25 -15.61 19.81
C PRO A 20 31.19 -14.96 18.78
N ARG A 21 30.64 -14.38 17.70
CA ARG A 21 31.41 -13.69 16.66
C ARG A 21 31.67 -12.24 17.09
N ARG A 22 32.94 -11.93 17.42
CA ARG A 22 33.40 -10.60 17.87
C ARG A 22 33.28 -9.53 16.75
N LEU A 23 32.87 -8.31 17.09
CA LEU A 23 33.13 -7.09 16.30
C LEU A 23 34.65 -6.90 16.14
N CYS A 24 35.11 -6.37 15.00
CA CYS A 24 36.54 -6.20 14.69
C CYS A 24 37.26 -5.53 15.88
N ALA A 25 38.09 -6.27 16.60
CA ALA A 25 38.90 -5.74 17.69
C ALA A 25 40.30 -5.43 17.12
N GLY A 26 40.47 -4.21 16.62
CA GLY A 26 41.76 -3.70 16.16
C GLY A 26 41.61 -2.36 15.47
N ASN A 27 42.58 -1.46 15.62
CA ASN A 27 42.57 -0.08 15.08
C ASN A 27 42.92 0.01 13.57
N GLN A 28 42.81 -1.07 12.80
CA GLN A 28 43.26 -1.11 11.40
C GLN A 28 42.17 -1.54 10.42
N CYS A 29 41.98 -0.69 9.41
CA CYS A 29 41.21 -0.93 8.21
C CYS A 29 41.67 -2.21 7.51
N ASN A 30 40.76 -3.03 6.97
CA ASN A 30 41.11 -4.26 6.24
C ASN A 30 41.92 -5.31 7.03
N SER A 31 41.72 -5.46 8.34
CA SER A 31 42.22 -6.66 9.02
C SER A 31 41.47 -7.90 8.49
N SER A 32 42.19 -8.98 8.21
CA SER A 32 41.65 -10.28 7.73
C SER A 32 40.63 -10.94 8.68
N ASN A 33 40.36 -10.33 9.84
CA ASN A 33 39.41 -10.77 10.86
C ASN A 33 38.09 -9.98 10.86
N CYS A 34 37.83 -9.14 9.86
CA CYS A 34 36.59 -8.37 9.80
C CYS A 34 35.38 -9.14 9.25
N TRP A 35 34.18 -8.74 9.70
CA TRP A 35 32.91 -9.42 9.45
C TRP A 35 32.72 -9.79 7.97
N GLN A 36 32.55 -11.09 7.71
CA GLN A 36 32.07 -11.60 6.43
C GLN A 36 30.54 -11.58 6.44
N ILE A 37 29.94 -10.46 6.02
CA ILE A 37 28.52 -10.41 5.67
C ILE A 37 28.44 -10.52 4.16
N HIS A 38 28.01 -11.68 3.66
CA HIS A 38 27.72 -11.92 2.24
C HIS A 38 26.34 -11.36 1.89
N GLN A 39 26.18 -10.04 1.96
CA GLN A 39 25.06 -9.34 1.35
C GLN A 39 25.63 -8.14 0.59
N ALA A 40 25.12 -7.87 -0.61
CA ALA A 40 25.40 -6.64 -1.33
C ALA A 40 24.30 -5.62 -0.96
N PRO A 41 24.56 -4.65 -0.08
CA PRO A 41 23.59 -3.61 0.23
C PRO A 41 23.55 -2.60 -0.90
N PHE A 42 22.35 -2.30 -1.38
CA PHE A 42 22.10 -1.18 -2.26
C PHE A 42 21.93 0.07 -1.40
N LEU A 43 22.87 0.97 -1.55
CA LEU A 43 22.82 2.28 -0.93
C LEU A 43 22.25 3.24 -1.98
N ALA A 44 20.93 3.33 -2.01
CA ALA A 44 20.29 4.45 -2.66
C ALA A 44 20.34 5.63 -1.70
N VAL A 45 21.47 6.30 -1.67
CA VAL A 45 21.56 7.60 -1.01
C VAL A 45 20.76 8.59 -1.83
N SER A 46 19.45 8.58 -1.63
CA SER A 46 18.61 9.68 -2.04
C SER A 46 18.89 10.78 -1.01
N LEU A 47 19.99 11.50 -1.20
CA LEU A 47 20.31 12.72 -0.45
C LEU A 47 19.35 13.80 -0.95
N LEU A 48 18.12 13.65 -0.50
CA LEU A 48 16.95 14.40 -0.93
C LEU A 48 17.10 15.80 -0.35
N CYS A 49 17.43 16.79 -1.18
CA CYS A 49 17.25 18.19 -0.80
C CYS A 49 15.75 18.49 -0.86
N SER A 50 15.05 18.27 0.25
CA SER A 50 13.67 18.69 0.44
C SER A 50 13.62 19.71 1.57
N ASP A 51 14.03 20.97 1.33
CA ASP A 51 13.37 22.08 2.01
C ASP A 51 13.78 23.43 1.41
N ASN A 52 12.79 24.29 1.19
CA ASN A 52 12.97 25.73 0.96
C ASN A 52 12.12 26.51 1.97
N LYS A 53 12.01 26.02 3.22
CA LYS A 53 11.43 26.79 4.33
C LYS A 53 12.41 27.83 4.87
N VAL A 54 12.52 28.96 4.17
CA VAL A 54 12.71 30.26 4.83
C VAL A 54 11.42 31.05 4.72
N LYS A 55 10.42 30.63 5.50
CA LYS A 55 9.32 31.50 5.92
C LYS A 55 8.64 30.91 7.16
N ASN A 56 9.27 31.15 8.30
CA ASN A 56 8.55 31.42 9.54
C ASN A 56 9.25 32.63 10.20
N ARG A 57 8.82 33.83 9.81
CA ARG A 57 8.87 34.98 10.70
C ARG A 57 7.95 34.66 11.87
N LEU A 58 8.52 34.23 13.00
CA LEU A 58 7.84 34.36 14.27
C LEU A 58 7.94 35.84 14.67
N HIS A 59 6.82 36.55 14.55
CA HIS A 59 6.61 37.75 15.36
C HIS A 59 6.66 37.33 16.83
N PHE A 60 7.73 37.71 17.53
CA PHE A 60 7.70 37.92 18.97
C PHE A 60 8.15 39.36 19.24
N PRO A 61 7.38 40.16 20.00
CA PRO A 61 7.75 41.53 20.31
C PRO A 61 8.61 41.49 21.58
N PHE A 62 9.95 41.54 21.48
CA PHE A 62 10.76 41.95 22.64
C PHE A 62 12.02 42.71 22.24
N SER A 63 12.13 43.86 22.88
CA SER A 63 13.19 44.85 22.95
C SER A 63 14.53 44.30 23.44
N SER A 64 15.61 44.49 22.68
CA SER A 64 16.93 44.95 23.14
C SER A 64 17.93 44.94 21.97
N PRO A 65 18.78 45.98 21.82
CA PRO A 65 19.78 46.05 20.76
C PRO A 65 21.04 45.28 21.18
N SER A 66 21.80 44.81 20.17
CA SER A 66 23.17 44.25 20.21
C SER A 66 23.28 42.73 20.15
N HIS A 67 23.93 42.26 19.08
CA HIS A 67 24.34 40.88 18.69
C HIS A 67 23.38 40.16 17.72
N ALA A 68 23.43 40.60 16.46
CA ALA A 68 22.92 39.85 15.31
C ALA A 68 24.00 38.87 14.81
N LEU A 69 23.78 37.57 15.02
CA LEU A 69 24.47 36.48 14.33
C LEU A 69 23.37 35.55 13.77
N PHE A 70 22.89 35.88 12.56
CA PHE A 70 21.86 35.13 11.85
C PHE A 70 22.51 34.01 11.03
N GLY A 71 22.33 32.76 11.45
CA GLY A 71 22.69 31.58 10.66
C GLY A 71 21.55 31.15 9.73
N LEU A 72 21.39 31.82 8.59
CA LEU A 72 20.60 31.32 7.46
C LEU A 72 21.48 30.38 6.62
N CYS A 73 20.90 29.27 6.17
CA CYS A 73 21.60 28.24 5.40
C CYS A 73 20.88 28.12 4.06
N LEU A 74 21.48 28.72 3.03
CA LEU A 74 20.86 28.89 1.74
C LEU A 74 21.85 28.54 0.63
N VAL A 75 21.32 28.35 -0.59
CA VAL A 75 22.05 27.77 -1.73
C VAL A 75 23.07 28.77 -2.25
N TYR A 76 24.27 28.83 -1.70
CA TYR A 76 25.33 29.69 -2.25
C TYR A 76 26.05 29.00 -3.43
N SER A 77 26.71 29.73 -4.32
CA SER A 77 27.51 29.13 -5.42
C SER A 77 28.46 28.00 -4.97
N GLY A 78 29.07 28.13 -3.79
CA GLY A 78 29.91 27.08 -3.18
C GLY A 78 29.19 25.78 -2.81
N PHE A 79 27.86 25.78 -2.70
CA PHE A 79 27.01 24.61 -2.42
C PHE A 79 26.98 23.65 -3.61
N SER A 80 26.64 24.16 -4.81
CA SER A 80 26.47 23.35 -6.01
C SER A 80 27.78 22.66 -6.38
N GLN A 81 28.89 23.38 -6.27
CA GLN A 81 30.23 22.81 -6.46
C GLN A 81 30.57 21.75 -5.41
N ALA A 82 30.18 21.93 -4.15
CA ALA A 82 30.43 20.96 -3.09
C ALA A 82 29.65 19.65 -3.29
N LEU A 83 28.40 19.75 -3.76
CA LEU A 83 27.60 18.59 -4.13
C LEU A 83 28.26 17.81 -5.27
N LEU A 84 28.64 18.48 -6.36
CA LEU A 84 29.30 17.84 -7.51
C LEU A 84 30.63 17.19 -7.11
N ASN A 85 31.46 17.90 -6.34
CA ASN A 85 32.73 17.36 -5.84
C ASN A 85 32.52 16.13 -4.96
N THR A 86 31.51 16.15 -4.09
CA THR A 86 31.19 15.01 -3.22
C THR A 86 30.56 13.86 -4.00
N GLN A 87 29.72 14.16 -4.99
CA GLN A 87 29.15 13.16 -5.90
C GLN A 87 30.25 12.40 -6.63
N ASN A 88 31.27 13.11 -7.14
CA ASN A 88 32.41 12.49 -7.82
C ASN A 88 33.24 11.62 -6.87
N LYS A 89 33.52 12.10 -5.65
CA LYS A 89 34.21 11.30 -4.61
C LYS A 89 33.42 10.05 -4.24
N LEU A 90 32.12 10.19 -4.00
CA LEU A 90 31.24 9.07 -3.66
C LEU A 90 31.07 8.13 -4.85
N GLY A 91 31.03 8.62 -6.08
CA GLY A 91 30.97 7.81 -7.31
C GLY A 91 32.18 6.89 -7.49
N ALA A 92 33.36 7.30 -7.00
CA ALA A 92 34.54 6.45 -6.96
C ALA A 92 34.45 5.31 -5.92
N LEU A 93 33.61 5.47 -4.90
CA LEU A 93 33.44 4.49 -3.81
C LEU A 93 32.17 3.65 -3.97
N VAL A 94 31.12 4.21 -4.56
CA VAL A 94 29.80 3.63 -4.77
C VAL A 94 29.45 3.82 -6.25
N PRO A 95 29.47 2.74 -7.06
CA PRO A 95 29.22 2.85 -8.49
C PRO A 95 27.87 3.52 -8.79
N ASN A 96 27.88 4.42 -9.78
CA ASN A 96 26.73 5.19 -10.26
C ASN A 96 26.07 6.06 -9.17
N PHE A 97 26.85 6.52 -8.19
CA PHE A 97 26.33 7.43 -7.18
C PHE A 97 25.82 8.72 -7.83
N THR A 98 24.57 9.08 -7.54
CA THR A 98 23.94 10.30 -8.05
C THR A 98 23.00 10.84 -6.96
N PHE A 99 23.13 12.14 -6.67
CA PHE A 99 22.21 12.82 -5.77
C PHE A 99 20.83 12.93 -6.42
N ASN A 100 19.78 12.83 -5.60
CA ASN A 100 18.39 12.95 -6.03
C ASN A 100 17.76 14.16 -5.34
N LEU A 101 17.47 15.22 -6.08
CA LEU A 101 17.13 16.55 -5.58
C LEU A 101 15.63 16.84 -5.71
N GLY A 102 15.06 17.39 -4.65
CA GLY A 102 13.64 17.75 -4.59
C GLY A 102 13.47 19.21 -4.93
N PHE A 103 12.43 19.53 -5.70
CA PHE A 103 12.20 20.92 -6.07
C PHE A 103 10.75 21.38 -5.87
N SER A 104 10.65 22.65 -5.47
CA SER A 104 9.43 23.43 -5.31
C SER A 104 9.64 24.77 -5.99
N GLY A 105 9.14 24.92 -7.22
CA GLY A 105 9.46 26.05 -8.09
C GLY A 105 8.97 27.41 -7.58
N LYS A 106 8.02 27.47 -6.63
CA LYS A 106 7.50 28.74 -6.09
C LYS A 106 8.60 29.61 -5.46
N PHE A 107 9.65 28.96 -4.96
CA PHE A 107 10.70 29.61 -4.17
C PHE A 107 11.96 29.90 -4.99
N TYR A 108 11.97 29.58 -6.29
CA TYR A 108 13.09 29.93 -7.15
C TYR A 108 13.24 31.45 -7.23
N HIS A 109 14.47 31.93 -7.06
CA HIS A 109 14.79 33.37 -7.03
C HIS A 109 13.99 34.16 -5.98
N THR A 110 13.90 33.60 -4.77
CA THR A 110 13.26 34.28 -3.63
C THR A 110 14.24 34.53 -2.47
N GLY A 111 15.53 34.31 -2.70
CA GLY A 111 16.62 34.45 -1.73
C GLY A 111 17.35 35.79 -1.82
N THR A 112 18.61 35.81 -1.38
CA THR A 112 19.57 36.89 -1.66
C THR A 112 20.22 36.71 -3.04
N ASP A 113 20.92 37.73 -3.54
CA ASP A 113 21.61 37.66 -4.84
C ASP A 113 22.60 36.47 -4.91
N GLU A 114 23.28 36.14 -3.81
CA GLU A 114 24.19 34.98 -3.75
C GLU A 114 23.45 33.64 -3.76
N GLU A 115 22.21 33.62 -3.28
CA GLU A 115 21.37 32.43 -3.20
C GLU A 115 20.72 32.14 -4.55
N ASP A 116 20.24 33.18 -5.21
CA ASP A 116 19.70 33.13 -6.56
C ASP A 116 20.77 32.69 -7.56
N GLN A 117 22.03 33.13 -7.37
CA GLN A 117 23.17 32.62 -8.12
C GLN A 117 23.44 31.13 -7.88
N GLY A 118 23.24 30.63 -6.65
CA GLY A 118 23.41 29.21 -6.37
C GLY A 118 22.27 28.35 -6.94
N ASP A 119 21.04 28.87 -6.93
CA ASP A 119 19.89 28.28 -7.64
C ASP A 119 20.20 28.15 -9.14
N ASP A 120 20.71 29.22 -9.76
CA ASP A 120 21.12 29.22 -11.17
C ASP A 120 22.23 28.21 -11.44
N MET A 121 23.23 28.14 -10.56
CA MET A 121 24.32 27.18 -10.69
C MET A 121 23.83 25.73 -10.56
N LEU A 122 22.84 25.47 -9.69
CA LEU A 122 22.23 24.15 -9.58
C LEU A 122 21.49 23.77 -10.87
N LEU A 123 20.77 24.70 -11.46
CA LEU A 123 20.07 24.50 -12.74
C LEU A 123 21.03 24.37 -13.92
N GLN A 124 22.17 25.04 -13.92
CA GLN A 124 23.22 24.83 -14.92
C GLN A 124 23.67 23.35 -14.95
N HIS A 125 23.74 22.71 -13.78
CA HIS A 125 24.10 21.31 -13.57
C HIS A 125 22.91 20.35 -13.46
N ARG A 126 21.72 20.74 -13.91
CA ARG A 126 20.49 19.93 -13.77
C ARG A 126 20.57 18.51 -14.34
N LYS A 127 21.42 18.27 -15.35
CA LYS A 127 21.60 16.93 -15.93
C LYS A 127 22.53 16.02 -15.12
N ASP A 128 23.26 16.57 -14.16
CA ASP A 128 24.20 15.83 -13.31
C ASP A 128 23.52 15.22 -12.06
N PHE A 129 22.23 15.50 -11.88
CA PHE A 129 21.43 15.08 -10.74
C PHE A 129 20.15 14.35 -11.16
N TRP A 130 19.63 13.50 -10.29
CA TRP A 130 18.25 13.03 -10.37
C TRP A 130 17.32 14.04 -9.71
N TRP A 131 16.08 14.10 -10.20
CA TRP A 131 15.10 15.07 -9.74
C TRP A 131 13.77 14.42 -9.41
N PHE A 132 13.07 14.99 -8.44
CA PHE A 132 11.70 14.64 -8.13
C PHE A 132 10.88 15.86 -7.72
N PRO A 133 9.59 15.92 -8.08
CA PRO A 133 8.74 17.01 -7.68
C PRO A 133 8.44 16.94 -6.19
N HIS A 134 8.46 18.10 -5.52
CA HIS A 134 8.17 18.24 -4.10
C HIS A 134 7.05 19.25 -3.80
N MET A 135 6.05 19.29 -4.69
CA MET A 135 4.94 20.27 -4.74
C MET A 135 5.41 21.70 -5.02
N TRP A 136 4.55 22.51 -5.66
CA TRP A 136 4.87 23.89 -6.06
C TRP A 136 5.40 24.76 -4.91
N SER A 137 4.66 24.76 -3.80
CA SER A 137 4.88 25.64 -2.64
C SER A 137 5.20 24.87 -1.36
N HIS A 138 5.68 23.62 -1.50
CA HIS A 138 5.91 22.71 -0.38
C HIS A 138 4.65 22.47 0.48
N MET A 139 3.46 22.62 -0.12
CA MET A 139 2.19 22.38 0.57
C MET A 139 1.96 20.88 0.81
N GLN A 140 1.46 20.56 1.99
CA GLN A 140 1.20 19.21 2.44
C GLN A 140 -0.08 18.66 1.79
N PRO A 141 -0.03 17.51 1.08
CA PRO A 141 -1.20 16.99 0.35
C PRO A 141 -2.46 16.77 1.18
N HIS A 142 -2.34 16.37 2.45
CA HIS A 142 -3.49 16.12 3.33
C HIS A 142 -4.32 17.38 3.65
N LEU A 143 -3.83 18.57 3.32
CA LEU A 143 -4.55 19.85 3.46
C LEU A 143 -5.49 20.14 2.28
N PHE A 144 -5.46 19.32 1.23
CA PHE A 144 -6.31 19.45 0.07
C PHE A 144 -7.47 18.47 0.15
N HIS A 145 -8.66 18.95 -0.16
CA HIS A 145 -9.87 18.14 -0.16
C HIS A 145 -10.29 17.72 -1.57
N ASN A 146 -9.84 18.48 -2.57
CA ASN A 146 -10.21 18.30 -3.97
C ASN A 146 -8.97 17.93 -4.80
N VAL A 147 -9.04 16.78 -5.47
CA VAL A 147 -7.97 16.26 -6.34
C VAL A 147 -7.59 17.25 -7.44
N SER A 148 -8.56 18.00 -7.99
CA SER A 148 -8.31 18.99 -9.04
C SER A 148 -7.44 20.13 -8.53
N VAL A 149 -7.68 20.64 -7.32
CA VAL A 149 -6.88 21.74 -6.73
C VAL A 149 -5.46 21.26 -6.43
N LEU A 150 -5.33 20.04 -5.89
CA LEU A 150 -4.03 19.41 -5.64
C LEU A 150 -3.26 19.22 -6.96
N ALA A 151 -3.94 18.76 -8.01
CA ALA A 151 -3.38 18.58 -9.35
C ALA A 151 -2.93 19.91 -9.97
N GLU A 152 -3.67 21.00 -9.83
CA GLU A 152 -3.25 22.33 -10.30
C GLU A 152 -1.93 22.78 -9.64
N GLN A 153 -1.77 22.56 -8.33
CA GLN A 153 -0.49 22.85 -7.66
C GLN A 153 0.66 21.98 -8.20
N MET A 154 0.38 20.72 -8.54
CA MET A 154 1.37 19.86 -9.16
C MET A 154 1.72 20.31 -10.59
N LYS A 155 0.73 20.79 -11.37
CA LYS A 155 0.93 21.31 -12.72
C LYS A 155 1.80 22.56 -12.75
N LEU A 156 1.61 23.50 -11.81
CA LEU A 156 2.50 24.67 -11.68
C LEU A 156 3.96 24.24 -11.52
N ASN A 157 4.21 23.27 -10.65
CA ASN A 157 5.57 22.74 -10.45
C ASN A 157 6.11 22.01 -11.68
N ARG A 158 5.24 21.35 -12.46
CA ARG A 158 5.60 20.69 -13.71
C ARG A 158 5.97 21.69 -14.80
N ILE A 159 5.20 22.76 -14.95
CA ILE A 159 5.48 23.85 -15.89
C ILE A 159 6.84 24.47 -15.58
N PHE A 160 7.09 24.79 -14.31
CA PHE A 160 8.40 25.29 -13.87
C PHE A 160 9.55 24.35 -14.27
N ALA A 161 9.40 23.05 -14.03
CA ALA A 161 10.41 22.06 -14.41
C ALA A 161 10.66 22.05 -15.92
N GLN A 162 9.60 22.17 -16.74
CA GLN A 162 9.71 22.20 -18.20
C GLN A 162 10.40 23.46 -18.69
N GLU A 163 10.04 24.63 -18.15
CA GLU A 163 10.65 25.93 -18.50
C GLU A 163 12.15 25.97 -18.18
N HIS A 164 12.56 25.32 -17.09
CA HIS A 164 13.96 25.29 -16.65
C HIS A 164 14.71 24.03 -17.12
N GLY A 165 14.08 23.17 -17.93
CA GLY A 165 14.68 21.96 -18.48
C GLY A 165 15.08 20.92 -17.44
N ILE A 166 14.40 20.86 -16.30
CA ILE A 166 14.54 19.82 -15.27
C ILE A 166 13.86 18.54 -15.77
N PRO A 167 14.49 17.36 -15.68
CA PRO A 167 13.86 16.09 -16.06
C PRO A 167 12.53 15.84 -15.33
N THR A 168 11.49 15.41 -16.06
CA THR A 168 10.13 15.22 -15.52
C THR A 168 9.62 13.78 -15.59
N ASP A 169 10.42 12.87 -16.14
CA ASP A 169 10.08 11.48 -16.48
C ASP A 169 10.72 10.44 -15.55
N MET A 170 11.30 10.88 -14.42
CA MET A 170 11.98 10.01 -13.45
C MET A 170 11.04 9.03 -12.72
N GLY A 171 9.72 9.22 -12.80
CA GLY A 171 8.72 8.31 -12.22
C GLY A 171 8.71 8.26 -10.69
N TYR A 172 9.40 9.19 -10.01
CA TYR A 172 9.56 9.24 -8.56
C TYR A 172 9.16 10.60 -8.00
N ALA A 173 8.44 10.59 -6.88
CA ALA A 173 8.05 11.80 -6.15
C ALA A 173 8.12 11.58 -4.64
N VAL A 174 8.23 12.67 -3.88
CA VAL A 174 8.09 12.66 -2.42
C VAL A 174 7.13 13.77 -2.04
N ALA A 175 6.14 13.46 -1.20
CA ALA A 175 5.23 14.47 -0.69
C ALA A 175 5.90 15.29 0.44
N PRO A 176 5.66 16.61 0.51
CA PRO A 176 6.05 17.43 1.66
C PRO A 176 5.60 16.80 2.98
N HIS A 177 6.55 16.71 3.93
CA HIS A 177 6.36 16.07 5.23
C HIS A 177 5.87 14.61 5.15
N HIS A 178 6.08 13.91 4.03
CA HIS A 178 5.54 12.56 3.77
C HIS A 178 4.02 12.43 3.89
N SER A 179 3.33 13.56 3.96
CA SER A 179 1.90 13.58 4.24
C SER A 179 1.08 13.10 3.06
N GLY A 180 0.05 12.30 3.35
CA GLY A 180 -0.77 11.63 2.35
C GLY A 180 -0.13 10.38 1.71
N VAL A 181 1.18 10.14 1.90
CA VAL A 181 1.80 8.86 1.50
C VAL A 181 1.39 7.77 2.48
N TYR A 182 1.60 8.04 3.76
CA TYR A 182 1.06 7.25 4.87
C TYR A 182 0.81 8.16 6.10
N PRO A 183 -0.39 8.18 6.71
CA PRO A 183 -1.62 7.53 6.24
C PRO A 183 -1.98 7.96 4.81
N VAL A 184 -2.50 7.01 4.05
CA VAL A 184 -2.82 7.22 2.64
C VAL A 184 -3.88 8.33 2.48
N HIS A 185 -3.66 9.18 1.50
CA HIS A 185 -4.64 10.15 1.02
C HIS A 185 -4.86 9.89 -0.47
N THR A 186 -5.98 9.28 -0.83
CA THR A 186 -6.23 8.77 -2.19
C THR A 186 -6.02 9.83 -3.27
N GLN A 187 -6.45 11.07 -3.03
CA GLN A 187 -6.27 12.19 -3.96
C GLN A 187 -4.79 12.43 -4.35
N LEU A 188 -3.84 12.19 -3.45
CA LEU A 188 -2.41 12.34 -3.74
C LEU A 188 -1.96 11.34 -4.81
N TYR A 189 -2.33 10.07 -4.66
CA TYR A 189 -1.94 9.00 -5.58
C TYR A 189 -2.57 9.20 -6.96
N GLU A 190 -3.81 9.68 -7.02
CA GLU A 190 -4.49 10.02 -8.27
C GLU A 190 -3.84 11.23 -8.98
N ALA A 191 -3.58 12.31 -8.25
CA ALA A 191 -2.93 13.49 -8.78
C ALA A 191 -1.49 13.19 -9.25
N TRP A 192 -0.74 12.36 -8.52
CA TRP A 192 0.59 11.93 -8.93
C TRP A 192 0.61 11.13 -10.22
N LYS A 193 -0.31 10.16 -10.37
CA LYS A 193 -0.40 9.39 -11.62
C LYS A 193 -0.81 10.27 -12.79
N SER A 194 -1.83 11.11 -12.62
CA SER A 194 -2.37 11.94 -13.69
C SER A 194 -1.43 13.07 -14.12
N VAL A 195 -0.79 13.76 -13.16
CA VAL A 195 0.03 14.94 -13.46
C VAL A 195 1.48 14.59 -13.77
N TRP A 196 2.05 13.58 -13.13
CA TRP A 196 3.49 13.29 -13.24
C TRP A 196 3.80 11.87 -13.73
N GLY A 197 2.83 10.97 -13.81
CA GLY A 197 3.09 9.57 -14.13
C GLY A 197 3.93 8.85 -13.07
N ILE A 198 3.80 9.23 -11.80
CA ILE A 198 4.59 8.64 -10.70
C ILE A 198 4.30 7.15 -10.55
N GLN A 199 5.37 6.37 -10.44
CA GLN A 199 5.33 4.93 -10.20
C GLN A 199 5.91 4.57 -8.83
N VAL A 200 6.78 5.42 -8.28
CA VAL A 200 7.47 5.18 -7.01
C VAL A 200 7.43 6.40 -6.10
N THR A 201 7.31 6.17 -4.80
CA THR A 201 7.55 7.18 -3.77
C THR A 201 8.27 6.56 -2.58
N SER A 202 8.57 7.36 -1.56
CA SER A 202 9.15 6.87 -0.31
C SER A 202 8.53 7.57 0.90
N THR A 203 8.49 6.85 2.02
CA THR A 203 8.00 7.40 3.29
C THR A 203 8.77 6.86 4.49
N GLU A 204 8.93 7.69 5.50
CA GLU A 204 9.42 7.28 6.82
C GLU A 204 8.30 6.90 7.78
N GLU A 205 7.04 6.99 7.33
CA GLU A 205 5.85 6.88 8.16
C GLU A 205 5.23 5.46 8.14
N TYR A 206 5.79 4.50 7.37
CA TYR A 206 5.17 3.18 7.19
C TYR A 206 6.11 1.95 7.40
N PRO A 207 5.66 0.99 8.23
CA PRO A 207 4.95 1.30 9.47
C PRO A 207 5.82 2.23 10.32
N HIS A 208 5.23 3.13 11.10
CA HIS A 208 5.98 4.09 11.91
C HIS A 208 6.56 3.43 13.18
N LEU A 209 7.47 2.49 12.96
CA LEU A 209 8.13 1.70 14.00
C LEU A 209 9.53 2.25 14.28
N ARG A 210 9.96 2.07 15.54
CA ARG A 210 11.32 2.36 15.99
C ARG A 210 11.99 1.06 16.46
N PRO A 211 13.29 0.83 16.13
CA PRO A 211 14.14 1.60 15.22
C PRO A 211 13.69 1.59 13.75
N ALA A 212 14.13 2.58 12.97
CA ALA A 212 13.70 2.83 11.58
C ALA A 212 13.90 1.63 10.62
N ARG A 213 14.83 0.72 10.93
CA ARG A 213 15.04 -0.55 10.20
C ARG A 213 13.82 -1.49 10.15
N TYR A 214 12.81 -1.27 11.00
CA TYR A 214 11.55 -2.02 10.96
C TYR A 214 10.50 -1.41 10.02
N ARG A 215 10.83 -0.30 9.35
CA ARG A 215 10.01 0.24 8.25
C ARG A 215 10.01 -0.72 7.07
N ARG A 216 8.94 -0.67 6.29
CA ARG A 216 8.62 -1.65 5.24
C ARG A 216 8.08 -0.91 4.02
N GLY A 217 8.17 -1.53 2.86
CA GLY A 217 7.53 -1.03 1.65
C GLY A 217 6.06 -1.45 1.60
N PHE A 218 5.32 -0.87 0.66
CA PHE A 218 4.01 -1.37 0.23
C PHE A 218 3.68 -0.86 -1.17
N ILE A 219 2.67 -1.46 -1.81
CA ILE A 219 2.12 -0.98 -3.07
C ILE A 219 0.69 -0.52 -2.81
N HIS A 220 0.36 0.69 -3.27
CA HIS A 220 -1.01 1.20 -3.22
C HIS A 220 -1.34 1.97 -4.49
N ASN A 221 -2.52 1.69 -5.05
CA ASN A 221 -3.03 2.32 -6.27
C ASN A 221 -2.03 2.29 -7.47
N GLY A 222 -1.23 1.22 -7.54
CA GLY A 222 -0.19 1.01 -8.56
C GLY A 222 1.15 1.73 -8.29
N ILE A 223 1.27 2.51 -7.22
CA ILE A 223 2.51 3.19 -6.82
C ILE A 223 3.25 2.37 -5.77
N LYS A 224 4.54 2.11 -6.02
CA LYS A 224 5.46 1.44 -5.11
C LYS A 224 5.99 2.42 -4.06
N VAL A 225 5.77 2.14 -2.78
CA VAL A 225 6.22 2.97 -1.66
C VAL A 225 7.39 2.29 -0.99
N LEU A 226 8.55 2.97 -0.96
CA LEU A 226 9.77 2.45 -0.35
C LEU A 226 9.97 2.97 1.08
N PRO A 227 10.52 2.15 1.99
CA PRO A 227 10.81 2.60 3.35
C PRO A 227 12.00 3.54 3.36
N ARG A 228 11.79 4.73 3.92
CA ARG A 228 12.83 5.74 4.08
C ARG A 228 13.38 5.72 5.50
N GLN A 229 14.68 5.97 5.62
CA GLN A 229 15.48 5.91 6.83
C GLN A 229 15.87 7.34 7.26
N THR A 230 15.95 7.56 8.56
CA THR A 230 16.48 8.79 9.14
C THR A 230 17.99 8.68 9.29
N CYS A 231 18.73 9.77 9.03
CA CYS A 231 20.19 9.77 9.15
C CYS A 231 20.73 10.46 10.42
N GLY A 232 19.85 10.90 11.32
CA GLY A 232 20.21 11.64 12.54
C GLY A 232 20.44 13.14 12.31
N LEU A 233 20.47 13.61 11.06
CA LEU A 233 20.51 15.04 10.75
C LEU A 233 19.11 15.64 10.88
N PHE A 234 19.05 16.84 11.47
CA PHE A 234 17.80 17.57 11.69
C PHE A 234 17.43 18.42 10.46
N THR A 235 16.18 18.85 10.38
CA THR A 235 15.69 19.63 9.24
C THR A 235 16.16 21.09 9.22
N HIS A 236 16.73 21.58 10.31
CA HIS A 236 17.31 22.92 10.43
C HIS A 236 18.83 22.87 10.41
N THR A 237 19.42 24.02 10.12
CA THR A 237 20.87 24.21 10.10
C THR A 237 21.46 23.99 11.47
N ILE A 238 22.50 23.16 11.54
CA ILE A 238 23.23 22.86 12.76
C ILE A 238 24.71 22.87 12.39
N PHE A 239 25.52 23.61 13.16
CA PHE A 239 26.96 23.55 13.03
C PHE A 239 27.50 22.28 13.70
N TYR A 240 28.61 21.74 13.22
CA TYR A 240 29.18 20.48 13.68
C TYR A 240 29.40 20.46 15.20
N ASN A 241 29.93 21.56 15.74
CA ASN A 241 30.21 21.71 17.17
C ASN A 241 28.94 21.93 18.03
N GLU A 242 27.83 22.28 17.40
CA GLU A 242 26.52 22.52 18.03
C GLU A 242 25.56 21.35 17.84
N TYR A 243 26.04 20.26 17.24
CA TYR A 243 25.22 19.07 17.05
C TYR A 243 24.62 18.61 18.39
N PRO A 244 23.31 18.28 18.46
CA PRO A 244 22.69 17.87 19.71
C PRO A 244 23.39 16.65 20.33
N GLY A 245 23.92 16.82 21.56
CA GLY A 245 24.77 15.83 22.23
C GLY A 245 26.27 15.94 21.92
N GLY A 246 26.66 16.94 21.14
CA GLY A 246 28.03 17.21 20.69
C GLY A 246 28.39 16.51 19.38
N SER A 247 29.41 17.03 18.68
CA SER A 247 29.94 16.48 17.42
C SER A 247 30.28 14.98 17.49
N LYS A 248 30.74 14.53 18.66
CA LYS A 248 31.05 13.11 18.92
C LYS A 248 29.83 12.19 18.78
N GLU A 249 28.61 12.69 19.02
CA GLU A 249 27.41 11.86 18.89
C GLU A 249 27.06 11.60 17.41
N LEU A 250 27.27 12.59 16.54
CA LEU A 250 27.17 12.40 15.08
C LEU A 250 28.21 11.37 14.61
N ASP A 251 29.47 11.54 15.02
CA ASP A 251 30.55 10.61 14.67
C ASP A 251 30.28 9.18 15.17
N LYS A 252 29.73 9.05 16.37
CA LYS A 252 29.35 7.75 16.94
C LYS A 252 28.22 7.09 16.16
N SER A 253 27.23 7.87 15.70
CA SER A 253 26.17 7.35 14.80
C SER A 253 26.75 6.78 13.51
N ILE A 254 27.75 7.46 12.93
CA ILE A 254 28.44 7.06 11.70
C ILE A 254 29.38 5.86 11.92
N ARG A 255 30.14 5.85 13.01
CA ARG A 255 31.22 4.88 13.28
C ARG A 255 30.75 3.79 14.23
N GLY A 256 29.90 2.90 13.73
CA GLY A 256 29.40 1.75 14.49
C GLY A 256 28.06 1.96 15.21
N GLY A 257 27.50 3.17 15.15
CA GLY A 257 26.19 3.50 15.73
C GLY A 257 25.00 3.26 14.80
N GLU A 258 23.89 3.95 15.06
CA GLU A 258 22.60 3.72 14.40
C GLU A 258 22.63 3.87 12.87
N LEU A 259 23.34 4.88 12.34
CA LEU A 259 23.43 5.09 10.89
C LEU A 259 24.20 3.95 10.21
N PHE A 260 25.32 3.53 10.81
CA PHE A 260 26.06 2.35 10.34
C PHE A 260 25.21 1.08 10.43
N LEU A 261 24.56 0.82 11.57
CA LEU A 261 23.71 -0.36 11.76
C LEU A 261 22.53 -0.39 10.78
N THR A 262 22.00 0.77 10.40
CA THR A 262 20.95 0.87 9.38
C THR A 262 21.45 0.36 8.03
N VAL A 263 22.63 0.79 7.57
CA VAL A 263 23.23 0.29 6.32
C VAL A 263 23.64 -1.17 6.41
N LEU A 264 24.13 -1.60 7.58
CA LEU A 264 24.56 -2.97 7.81
C LEU A 264 23.40 -3.98 7.76
N LEU A 265 22.24 -3.60 8.27
CA LEU A 265 21.10 -4.50 8.48
C LEU A 265 20.01 -4.37 7.42
N ASN A 266 20.01 -3.28 6.63
CA ASN A 266 19.03 -3.07 5.57
C ASN A 266 19.67 -3.27 4.19
N PRO A 267 19.24 -4.27 3.41
CA PRO A 267 19.73 -4.49 2.04
C PRO A 267 19.46 -3.32 1.10
N ILE A 268 18.43 -2.51 1.39
CA ILE A 268 18.11 -1.28 0.67
C ILE A 268 17.94 -0.17 1.69
N SER A 269 18.70 0.91 1.51
CA SER A 269 18.61 2.09 2.36
C SER A 269 18.38 3.34 1.53
N ILE A 270 17.33 4.09 1.88
CA ILE A 270 16.99 5.40 1.34
C ILE A 270 17.04 6.38 2.49
N PHE A 271 17.89 7.40 2.46
CA PHE A 271 18.01 8.34 3.56
C PHE A 271 17.22 9.62 3.32
N MET A 272 16.78 10.27 4.39
CA MET A 272 16.25 11.63 4.33
C MET A 272 17.31 12.63 4.75
N THR A 273 17.45 13.69 3.97
CA THR A 273 18.14 14.94 4.34
C THR A 273 17.28 16.13 3.95
N HIS A 274 17.78 17.33 4.23
CA HIS A 274 17.17 18.60 3.88
C HIS A 274 18.24 19.55 3.36
N LEU A 275 17.84 20.58 2.61
CA LEU A 275 18.77 21.57 2.03
C LEU A 275 19.70 22.19 3.08
N SER A 276 19.15 22.45 4.27
CA SER A 276 19.86 22.96 5.44
C SER A 276 21.03 22.10 5.90
N ASN A 277 21.06 20.81 5.57
CA ASN A 277 22.16 19.90 5.92
C ASN A 277 23.41 20.11 5.08
N TYR A 278 23.33 20.88 4.00
CA TYR A 278 24.42 21.03 3.03
C TYR A 278 25.01 22.43 2.97
N GLY A 279 24.38 23.43 3.58
CA GLY A 279 25.05 24.71 3.80
C GLY A 279 25.87 24.72 5.09
N ASN A 280 26.54 25.84 5.34
CA ASN A 280 27.51 26.02 6.42
C ASN A 280 28.52 24.86 6.49
N ASP A 281 28.56 24.11 7.59
CA ASP A 281 29.49 22.98 7.82
C ASP A 281 29.22 21.74 6.94
N ARG A 282 28.15 21.77 6.14
CA ARG A 282 27.79 20.72 5.17
C ARG A 282 27.71 19.32 5.80
N LEU A 283 27.05 19.24 6.95
CA LEU A 283 26.95 17.99 7.73
C LEU A 283 26.42 16.80 6.92
N GLY A 284 25.53 17.03 5.95
CA GLY A 284 25.07 16.00 5.02
C GLY A 284 26.22 15.36 4.24
N LEU A 285 27.09 16.17 3.63
CA LEU A 285 28.25 15.68 2.88
C LEU A 285 29.23 14.95 3.80
N TYR A 286 29.57 15.56 4.94
CA TYR A 286 30.45 14.95 5.94
C TYR A 286 29.95 13.59 6.41
N THR A 287 28.66 13.50 6.74
CA THR A 287 28.03 12.29 7.30
C THR A 287 28.13 11.12 6.34
N PHE A 288 27.71 11.31 5.09
CA PHE A 288 27.66 10.20 4.12
C PHE A 288 29.03 9.86 3.52
N GLU A 289 29.92 10.85 3.32
CA GLU A 289 31.31 10.56 2.94
C GLU A 289 32.03 9.75 4.02
N SER A 290 31.84 10.12 5.29
CA SER A 290 32.41 9.39 6.43
C SER A 290 31.81 8.00 6.60
N LEU A 291 30.49 7.86 6.43
CA LEU A 291 29.78 6.58 6.50
C LEU A 291 30.27 5.60 5.44
N VAL A 292 30.33 6.03 4.18
CA VAL A 292 30.76 5.16 3.07
C VAL A 292 32.20 4.68 3.28
N LYS A 293 33.11 5.60 3.65
CA LYS A 293 34.50 5.25 3.98
C LYS A 293 34.57 4.26 5.14
N PHE A 294 33.77 4.47 6.18
CA PHE A 294 33.73 3.57 7.34
C PHE A 294 33.19 2.18 6.94
N VAL A 295 32.08 2.11 6.20
CA VAL A 295 31.50 0.85 5.73
C VAL A 295 32.50 0.06 4.89
N GLN A 296 33.16 0.69 3.92
CA GLN A 296 34.16 0.02 3.08
C GLN A 296 35.39 -0.43 3.87
N CYS A 297 35.77 0.32 4.90
CA CYS A 297 36.95 0.05 5.70
C CYS A 297 36.77 -1.14 6.67
N TRP A 298 35.55 -1.29 7.20
CA TRP A 298 35.24 -2.22 8.28
C TRP A 298 34.34 -3.39 7.88
N THR A 299 33.87 -3.41 6.63
CA THR A 299 32.98 -4.45 6.12
C THR A 299 33.35 -4.83 4.68
N ASN A 300 32.92 -6.02 4.26
CA ASN A 300 33.02 -6.46 2.86
C ASN A 300 31.78 -6.09 2.03
N LEU A 301 30.96 -5.15 2.51
CA LEU A 301 29.72 -4.77 1.84
C LEU A 301 30.03 -4.01 0.55
N ARG A 302 29.42 -4.47 -0.55
CA ARG A 302 29.49 -3.78 -1.84
C ARG A 302 28.30 -2.85 -1.98
N LEU A 303 28.55 -1.56 -1.84
CA LEU A 303 27.54 -0.52 -2.00
C LEU A 303 27.34 -0.21 -3.49
N GLN A 304 26.08 -0.04 -3.90
CA GLN A 304 25.70 0.39 -5.25
C GLN A 304 24.52 1.34 -5.19
N THR A 305 24.45 2.29 -6.14
CA THR A 305 23.30 3.18 -6.34
C THR A 305 22.47 2.74 -7.54
N LEU A 306 21.14 2.78 -7.39
CA LEU A 306 20.17 2.49 -8.45
C LEU A 306 19.17 3.66 -8.57
N PRO A 307 18.68 3.98 -9.79
CA PRO A 307 17.58 4.91 -9.97
C PRO A 307 16.34 4.51 -9.17
N PRO A 308 15.53 5.45 -8.67
CA PRO A 308 14.41 5.15 -7.76
C PRO A 308 13.44 4.08 -8.26
N VAL A 309 13.11 4.07 -9.55
CA VAL A 309 12.22 3.06 -10.16
C VAL A 309 12.84 1.67 -10.12
N GLN A 310 14.11 1.55 -10.53
CA GLN A 310 14.84 0.27 -10.52
C GLN A 310 15.08 -0.22 -9.08
N LEU A 311 15.34 0.69 -8.16
CA LEU A 311 15.46 0.39 -6.74
C LEU A 311 14.15 -0.19 -6.19
N ALA A 312 13.01 0.34 -6.60
CA ALA A 312 11.72 -0.17 -6.17
C ALA A 312 11.45 -1.58 -6.71
N GLU A 313 11.76 -1.86 -7.97
CA GLU A 313 11.69 -3.22 -8.50
C GLU A 313 12.56 -4.17 -7.69
N LYS A 314 13.81 -3.75 -7.41
CA LYS A 314 14.73 -4.55 -6.60
C LYS A 314 14.20 -4.80 -5.19
N TYR A 315 13.57 -3.80 -4.57
CA TYR A 315 12.96 -3.92 -3.25
C TYR A 315 11.88 -5.01 -3.22
N PHE A 316 10.89 -4.94 -4.10
CA PHE A 316 9.79 -5.92 -4.13
C PHE A 316 10.15 -7.26 -4.80
N GLN A 317 11.37 -7.39 -5.32
CA GLN A 317 11.99 -8.68 -5.64
C GLN A 317 12.59 -9.33 -4.38
N ILE A 318 13.21 -8.54 -3.50
CA ILE A 318 13.80 -9.04 -2.24
C ILE A 318 12.71 -9.32 -1.19
N PHE A 319 11.69 -8.46 -1.13
CA PHE A 319 10.60 -8.50 -0.14
C PHE A 319 9.23 -8.63 -0.84
N PRO A 320 8.93 -9.76 -1.50
CA PRO A 320 7.67 -9.94 -2.23
C PRO A 320 6.43 -9.90 -1.31
N GLU A 321 6.56 -10.29 -0.06
CA GLU A 321 5.51 -10.28 0.96
C GLU A 321 5.09 -8.87 1.38
N GLU A 322 5.98 -7.89 1.20
CA GLU A 322 5.73 -6.50 1.56
C GLU A 322 4.93 -5.73 0.50
N ARG A 323 4.58 -6.35 -0.62
CA ARG A 323 3.72 -5.72 -1.65
C ARG A 323 2.37 -5.33 -1.07
N ASN A 324 1.80 -6.19 -0.24
CA ASN A 324 0.50 -5.99 0.35
C ASN A 324 0.62 -5.18 1.65
N PRO A 325 -0.09 -4.04 1.76
CA PRO A 325 -0.03 -3.23 2.96
C PRO A 325 -0.65 -3.95 4.16
N LEU A 326 -0.39 -3.42 5.35
CA LEU A 326 -1.05 -3.73 6.61
C LEU A 326 -1.44 -2.39 7.24
N TRP A 327 -2.65 -1.96 6.95
CA TRP A 327 -3.22 -0.70 7.40
C TRP A 327 -3.29 -0.64 8.93
N GLN A 328 -2.43 0.18 9.53
CA GLN A 328 -2.45 0.47 10.96
C GLN A 328 -3.47 1.57 11.26
N ASN A 329 -3.99 1.59 12.48
CA ASN A 329 -4.87 2.66 12.95
C ASN A 329 -4.13 4.02 12.97
N PRO A 330 -4.50 4.99 12.10
CA PRO A 330 -3.82 6.29 12.04
C PRO A 330 -3.92 7.08 13.36
N CYS A 331 -4.94 6.81 14.17
CA CYS A 331 -5.17 7.54 15.42
C CYS A 331 -4.31 7.07 16.59
N HIS A 332 -3.62 5.95 16.46
CA HIS A 332 -2.72 5.46 17.50
C HIS A 332 -1.36 6.13 17.48
N ASP A 333 -1.03 6.82 16.40
CA ASP A 333 0.21 7.54 16.24
C ASP A 333 -0.07 9.05 16.14
N LYS A 334 0.60 9.85 16.99
CA LYS A 334 0.43 11.30 17.02
C LYS A 334 0.86 11.94 15.70
N ARG A 335 1.97 11.48 15.13
CA ARG A 335 2.51 11.99 13.88
C ARG A 335 1.55 11.70 12.72
N HIS A 336 1.00 10.49 12.67
CA HIS A 336 0.00 10.12 11.65
C HIS A 336 -1.25 10.99 11.73
N LYS A 337 -1.77 11.25 12.93
CA LYS A 337 -2.88 12.18 13.14
C LYS A 337 -2.59 13.58 12.61
N ASP A 338 -1.39 14.11 12.88
CA ASP A 338 -1.00 15.47 12.48
C ASP A 338 -0.89 15.65 10.96
N ILE A 339 -0.68 14.56 10.21
CA ILE A 339 -0.57 14.55 8.74
C ILE A 339 -1.72 13.85 8.03
N TRP A 340 -2.80 13.56 8.75
CA TRP A 340 -4.03 13.03 8.20
C TRP A 340 -4.99 14.17 7.86
N SER A 341 -5.86 13.97 6.88
CA SER A 341 -6.85 14.99 6.53
C SER A 341 -7.75 15.28 7.73
N LYS A 342 -8.02 16.56 7.99
CA LYS A 342 -8.89 17.00 9.11
C LYS A 342 -10.35 16.55 8.97
N GLU A 343 -10.76 16.18 7.77
CA GLU A 343 -12.10 15.60 7.51
C GLU A 343 -12.17 14.14 7.96
N LYS A 344 -11.04 13.49 8.21
CA LYS A 344 -10.99 12.09 8.61
C LYS A 344 -10.87 11.98 10.12
N THR A 345 -11.67 11.10 10.70
CA THR A 345 -11.63 10.76 12.12
C THR A 345 -11.76 9.26 12.30
N CYS A 346 -11.07 8.71 13.30
CA CYS A 346 -11.26 7.31 13.66
C CYS A 346 -12.59 7.04 14.35
N ASP A 347 -13.33 8.08 14.73
CA ASP A 347 -14.71 7.93 15.20
C ASP A 347 -15.63 7.42 14.09
N ARG A 348 -15.22 7.57 12.81
CA ARG A 348 -15.91 7.03 11.63
C ARG A 348 -15.64 5.54 11.40
N LEU A 349 -14.71 4.92 12.12
CA LEU A 349 -14.41 3.50 12.00
C LEU A 349 -15.36 2.65 12.87
N PRO A 350 -15.70 1.42 12.44
CA PRO A 350 -16.62 0.59 13.20
C PRO A 350 -16.03 0.17 14.55
N LYS A 351 -16.88 0.18 15.57
CA LYS A 351 -16.55 -0.25 16.93
C LYS A 351 -16.72 -1.75 17.13
N PHE A 352 -17.42 -2.43 16.23
CA PHE A 352 -17.51 -3.89 16.24
C PHE A 352 -17.73 -4.47 14.84
N LEU A 353 -17.36 -5.74 14.67
CA LEU A 353 -17.44 -6.49 13.43
C LEU A 353 -18.29 -7.74 13.64
N ILE A 354 -19.26 -7.99 12.76
CA ILE A 354 -19.97 -9.27 12.67
C ILE A 354 -19.28 -10.13 11.61
N ILE A 355 -18.54 -11.14 12.06
CA ILE A 355 -17.57 -11.83 11.21
C ILE A 355 -18.13 -13.07 10.48
N GLY A 356 -19.35 -13.49 10.80
CA GLY A 356 -19.97 -14.71 10.26
C GLY A 356 -20.04 -15.86 11.26
N PRO A 357 -19.93 -17.13 10.80
CA PRO A 357 -19.81 -17.57 9.40
C PRO A 357 -21.10 -17.37 8.59
N GLN A 358 -21.08 -17.74 7.31
CA GLN A 358 -22.26 -17.68 6.45
C GLN A 358 -23.37 -18.64 6.92
N LYS A 359 -24.62 -18.32 6.58
CA LYS A 359 -25.84 -19.14 6.84
C LYS A 359 -26.18 -19.37 8.30
N THR A 360 -25.70 -18.50 9.19
CA THR A 360 -26.00 -18.57 10.63
C THR A 360 -27.00 -17.51 11.10
N GLY A 361 -27.55 -16.71 10.18
CA GLY A 361 -28.49 -15.63 10.50
C GLY A 361 -27.83 -14.25 10.67
N THR A 362 -26.61 -14.07 10.16
CA THR A 362 -25.85 -12.80 10.28
C THR A 362 -26.56 -11.60 9.64
N THR A 363 -27.28 -11.78 8.54
CA THR A 363 -28.10 -10.72 7.92
C THR A 363 -29.29 -10.33 8.80
N ALA A 364 -29.95 -11.30 9.44
CA ALA A 364 -31.04 -11.01 10.38
C ALA A 364 -30.51 -10.23 11.60
N LEU A 365 -29.37 -10.65 12.16
CA LEU A 365 -28.70 -9.92 13.25
C LEU A 365 -28.34 -8.49 12.83
N HIS A 366 -27.79 -8.29 11.64
CA HIS A 366 -27.51 -6.96 11.09
C HIS A 366 -28.78 -6.12 11.04
N SER A 367 -29.87 -6.63 10.47
CA SER A 367 -31.15 -5.91 10.38
C SER A 367 -31.71 -5.54 11.75
N PHE A 368 -31.64 -6.42 12.75
CA PHE A 368 -32.16 -6.15 14.09
C PHE A 368 -31.31 -5.14 14.86
N LEU A 369 -29.97 -5.20 14.75
CA LEU A 369 -29.08 -4.24 15.39
C LEU A 369 -29.30 -2.83 14.84
N SER A 370 -29.55 -2.70 13.53
CA SER A 370 -29.85 -1.41 12.89
C SER A 370 -31.19 -0.80 13.30
N LEU A 371 -32.05 -1.52 14.04
CA LEU A 371 -33.25 -0.94 14.66
C LEU A 371 -32.93 -0.13 15.93
N HIS A 372 -31.76 -0.34 16.54
CA HIS A 372 -31.39 0.34 17.78
C HIS A 372 -30.92 1.77 17.48
N PRO A 373 -31.48 2.82 18.11
CA PRO A 373 -31.21 4.23 17.77
C PRO A 373 -29.78 4.73 18.06
N ALA A 374 -28.92 3.87 18.60
CA ALA A 374 -27.53 4.19 18.95
C ALA A 374 -26.52 3.30 18.19
N ILE A 375 -27.03 2.43 17.31
CA ILE A 375 -26.22 1.50 16.52
C ILE A 375 -26.47 1.81 15.05
N THR A 376 -25.38 2.02 14.31
CA THR A 376 -25.46 2.39 12.91
C THR A 376 -24.71 1.36 12.06
N GLY A 377 -25.42 0.66 11.20
CA GLY A 377 -24.82 -0.25 10.22
C GLY A 377 -24.08 0.53 9.13
N SER A 378 -23.15 -0.14 8.45
CA SER A 378 -22.51 0.39 7.25
C SER A 378 -23.52 0.63 6.11
N PHE A 379 -23.21 1.58 5.24
CA PHE A 379 -23.93 1.76 3.98
C PHE A 379 -23.77 0.53 3.08
N PRO A 380 -24.79 0.17 2.29
CA PRO A 380 -24.73 -0.98 1.41
C PRO A 380 -23.75 -0.76 0.27
N SER A 381 -22.98 -1.80 -0.06
CA SER A 381 -22.19 -1.91 -1.27
C SER A 381 -23.07 -2.27 -2.47
N THR A 382 -22.76 -1.72 -3.64
CA THR A 382 -23.45 -2.05 -4.90
C THR A 382 -23.17 -3.46 -5.39
N THR A 383 -22.05 -4.06 -4.95
CA THR A 383 -21.60 -5.38 -5.40
C THR A 383 -21.78 -6.47 -4.34
N THR A 384 -21.69 -6.10 -3.06
CA THR A 384 -21.70 -7.04 -1.93
C THR A 384 -22.84 -6.77 -0.94
N PHE A 385 -23.78 -5.90 -1.31
CA PHE A 385 -25.00 -5.59 -0.57
C PHE A 385 -24.69 -5.11 0.86
N GLU A 386 -25.21 -5.77 1.90
CA GLU A 386 -24.95 -5.39 3.29
C GLU A 386 -23.52 -5.68 3.77
N GLU A 387 -22.71 -6.42 2.99
CA GLU A 387 -21.34 -6.76 3.35
C GLU A 387 -20.32 -5.82 2.69
N ILE A 388 -19.28 -5.42 3.43
CA ILE A 388 -18.17 -4.62 2.88
C ILE A 388 -17.07 -5.52 2.31
N GLN A 389 -16.80 -6.64 2.99
CA GLN A 389 -15.76 -7.61 2.64
C GLN A 389 -14.35 -6.99 2.50
N PHE A 390 -14.03 -5.99 3.33
CA PHE A 390 -12.77 -5.27 3.31
C PHE A 390 -11.57 -6.13 3.75
N PHE A 391 -11.66 -6.81 4.89
CA PHE A 391 -10.49 -7.50 5.47
C PHE A 391 -10.15 -8.85 4.82
N SER A 392 -11.08 -9.49 4.10
CA SER A 392 -10.93 -10.87 3.62
C SER A 392 -10.37 -11.03 2.21
N GLY A 393 -10.28 -9.97 1.41
CA GLY A 393 -9.99 -10.09 -0.02
C GLY A 393 -9.34 -8.87 -0.66
N VAL A 394 -9.67 -8.67 -1.94
CA VAL A 394 -9.11 -7.62 -2.83
C VAL A 394 -9.53 -6.20 -2.45
N ASN A 395 -10.70 -6.05 -1.80
CA ASN A 395 -11.18 -4.75 -1.33
C ASN A 395 -10.22 -4.09 -0.33
N TYR A 396 -9.39 -4.88 0.35
CA TYR A 396 -8.38 -4.38 1.28
C TYR A 396 -7.38 -3.42 0.64
N ASP A 397 -7.05 -3.65 -0.63
CA ASP A 397 -6.00 -2.90 -1.34
C ASP A 397 -6.47 -1.48 -1.73
N ASN A 398 -7.79 -1.24 -1.70
CA ASN A 398 -8.39 0.09 -1.89
C ASN A 398 -8.08 1.07 -0.75
N GLY A 399 -7.58 0.57 0.39
CA GLY A 399 -7.09 1.41 1.49
C GLY A 399 -8.17 1.84 2.49
N ILE A 400 -7.72 2.56 3.53
CA ILE A 400 -8.56 3.00 4.66
C ILE A 400 -9.62 4.00 4.19
N ASP A 401 -9.30 4.88 3.25
CA ASP A 401 -10.23 5.90 2.74
C ASP A 401 -11.48 5.26 2.14
N TRP A 402 -11.28 4.26 1.27
CA TRP A 402 -12.36 3.46 0.70
C TRP A 402 -13.21 2.77 1.77
N TYR A 403 -12.57 2.21 2.80
CA TYR A 403 -13.30 1.57 3.89
C TYR A 403 -14.14 2.57 4.70
N MET A 404 -13.62 3.77 4.94
CA MET A 404 -14.32 4.82 5.67
C MET A 404 -15.55 5.36 4.93
N GLU A 405 -15.59 5.28 3.59
CA GLU A 405 -16.74 5.73 2.78
C GLU A 405 -18.04 4.98 3.11
N PHE A 406 -17.94 3.75 3.62
CA PHE A 406 -19.10 2.95 4.04
C PHE A 406 -19.72 3.37 5.37
N PHE A 407 -19.15 4.35 6.06
CA PHE A 407 -19.62 4.78 7.37
C PHE A 407 -20.05 6.25 7.34
N PRO A 408 -21.14 6.63 8.03
CA PRO A 408 -21.54 8.02 8.14
C PRO A 408 -20.51 8.83 8.93
N PHE A 409 -20.47 10.14 8.72
CA PHE A 409 -19.74 11.02 9.61
C PHE A 409 -20.45 11.05 10.98
N PRO A 410 -19.72 10.83 12.09
CA PRO A 410 -20.33 10.85 13.41
C PRO A 410 -20.94 12.21 13.69
N SER A 411 -22.20 12.22 14.14
CA SER A 411 -22.83 13.46 14.59
C SER A 411 -22.25 13.91 15.94
N ASN A 412 -22.31 15.21 16.25
CA ASN A 412 -21.88 15.73 17.57
C ASN A 412 -22.77 15.23 18.73
N VAL A 413 -23.84 14.49 18.43
CA VAL A 413 -24.78 13.92 19.41
C VAL A 413 -24.33 12.47 19.72
N SER A 414 -24.32 12.15 21.01
CA SER A 414 -23.73 10.96 21.65
C SER A 414 -23.52 9.69 20.80
N ALA A 415 -22.25 9.29 20.69
CA ALA A 415 -21.75 7.92 20.64
C ALA A 415 -22.51 6.89 19.77
N ASP A 416 -22.61 7.14 18.46
CA ASP A 416 -23.02 6.11 17.51
C ASP A 416 -22.04 4.91 17.56
N PHE A 417 -22.57 3.71 17.78
CA PHE A 417 -21.83 2.47 17.64
C PHE A 417 -21.95 1.98 16.20
N MET A 418 -20.95 2.33 15.40
CA MET A 418 -20.87 1.86 14.01
C MET A 418 -20.41 0.40 13.94
N PHE A 419 -20.97 -0.35 13.00
CA PHE A 419 -20.57 -1.73 12.74
C PHE A 419 -20.65 -2.10 11.27
N GLU A 420 -19.91 -3.14 10.90
CA GLU A 420 -20.11 -3.83 9.63
C GLU A 420 -20.34 -5.32 9.86
N LYS A 421 -20.92 -5.97 8.85
CA LYS A 421 -21.12 -7.41 8.81
C LYS A 421 -20.52 -7.95 7.52
N SER A 422 -19.56 -8.87 7.63
CA SER A 422 -18.98 -9.57 6.48
C SER A 422 -18.76 -11.02 6.87
N ALA A 423 -19.65 -11.91 6.42
CA ALA A 423 -19.68 -13.29 6.92
C ALA A 423 -18.48 -14.14 6.45
N ASN A 424 -17.73 -13.65 5.46
CA ASN A 424 -16.51 -14.27 4.96
C ASN A 424 -15.27 -13.96 5.81
N TYR A 425 -15.37 -13.14 6.87
CA TYR A 425 -14.25 -12.87 7.77
C TYR A 425 -13.93 -14.07 8.66
N PHE A 426 -14.94 -14.85 9.06
CA PHE A 426 -14.77 -16.01 9.93
C PHE A 426 -13.83 -17.07 9.33
N ASP A 427 -13.94 -17.33 8.02
CA ASP A 427 -13.14 -18.34 7.32
C ASP A 427 -11.85 -17.76 6.68
N SER A 428 -11.60 -16.45 6.82
CA SER A 428 -10.45 -15.78 6.20
C SER A 428 -9.22 -15.80 7.11
N GLU A 429 -8.11 -16.36 6.63
CA GLU A 429 -6.85 -16.37 7.38
C GLU A 429 -6.23 -14.98 7.58
N MET A 430 -6.44 -14.07 6.63
CA MET A 430 -5.84 -12.73 6.65
C MET A 430 -6.68 -11.71 7.44
N ALA A 431 -8.00 -11.92 7.53
CA ALA A 431 -8.91 -10.96 8.14
C ALA A 431 -8.56 -10.64 9.61
N PRO A 432 -8.22 -11.62 10.49
CA PRO A 432 -7.86 -11.34 11.88
C PRO A 432 -6.67 -10.38 12.00
N LYS A 433 -5.58 -10.65 11.26
CA LYS A 433 -4.36 -9.83 11.29
C LYS A 433 -4.64 -8.40 10.79
N ARG A 434 -5.37 -8.27 9.69
CA ARG A 434 -5.70 -6.98 9.07
C ARG A 434 -6.66 -6.16 9.94
N ALA A 435 -7.71 -6.79 10.46
CA ALA A 435 -8.68 -6.15 11.35
C ALA A 435 -8.01 -5.71 12.66
N ALA A 436 -7.14 -6.54 13.26
CA ALA A 436 -6.42 -6.16 14.48
C ALA A 436 -5.46 -4.97 14.28
N ALA A 437 -4.85 -4.84 13.10
CA ALA A 437 -3.96 -3.71 12.80
C ALA A 437 -4.71 -2.38 12.70
N LEU A 438 -5.88 -2.36 12.03
CA LEU A 438 -6.67 -1.15 11.82
C LEU A 438 -7.62 -0.85 12.98
N LEU A 439 -8.25 -1.88 13.54
CA LEU A 439 -9.32 -1.79 14.54
C LEU A 439 -8.98 -2.58 15.82
N PRO A 440 -7.85 -2.29 16.49
CA PRO A 440 -7.36 -3.07 17.63
C PRO A 440 -8.31 -3.10 18.85
N ARG A 441 -9.29 -2.19 18.91
CA ARG A 441 -10.29 -2.10 19.99
C ARG A 441 -11.68 -2.55 19.58
N ALA A 442 -11.89 -2.96 18.33
CA ALA A 442 -13.20 -3.38 17.88
C ALA A 442 -13.64 -4.67 18.59
N LYS A 443 -14.93 -4.77 18.92
CA LYS A 443 -15.53 -6.02 19.39
C LYS A 443 -15.78 -6.95 18.20
N VAL A 444 -15.66 -8.25 18.42
CA VAL A 444 -15.87 -9.25 17.38
C VAL A 444 -17.08 -10.10 17.76
N LEU A 445 -18.08 -10.13 16.88
CA LEU A 445 -19.29 -10.91 17.04
C LEU A 445 -19.31 -12.02 15.99
N ALA A 446 -19.47 -13.27 16.45
CA ALA A 446 -19.68 -14.42 15.59
C ALA A 446 -21.05 -15.04 15.93
N VAL A 447 -21.78 -15.49 14.91
CA VAL A 447 -23.08 -16.14 15.07
C VAL A 447 -22.93 -17.59 14.67
N LEU A 448 -23.15 -18.50 15.62
CA LEU A 448 -22.97 -19.94 15.41
C LEU A 448 -24.32 -20.65 15.53
N ILE A 449 -24.54 -21.63 14.66
CA ILE A 449 -25.62 -22.61 14.75
C ILE A 449 -25.02 -24.01 14.69
N ASN A 450 -25.83 -25.05 14.82
CA ASN A 450 -25.37 -26.44 14.67
C ASN A 450 -24.59 -26.59 13.34
N PRO A 451 -23.35 -27.12 13.35
CA PRO A 451 -22.52 -27.19 12.15
C PRO A 451 -23.15 -28.05 11.04
N THR A 452 -23.93 -29.07 11.40
CA THR A 452 -24.68 -29.91 10.45
C THR A 452 -25.78 -29.08 9.77
N ASP A 453 -26.57 -28.33 10.54
CA ASP A 453 -27.64 -27.49 9.98
C ASP A 453 -27.08 -26.32 9.17
N ARG A 454 -25.94 -25.75 9.59
CA ARG A 454 -25.22 -24.73 8.81
C ARG A 454 -24.75 -25.30 7.48
N ALA A 455 -24.12 -26.47 7.49
CA ALA A 455 -23.66 -27.14 6.28
C ALA A 455 -24.85 -27.50 5.37
N TYR A 456 -25.96 -27.98 5.94
CA TYR A 456 -27.18 -28.25 5.21
C TYR A 456 -27.78 -26.97 4.61
N SER A 457 -27.87 -25.87 5.37
CA SER A 457 -28.33 -24.56 4.89
C SER A 457 -27.45 -24.01 3.76
N TRP A 458 -26.14 -24.25 3.82
CA TRP A 458 -25.22 -23.97 2.71
C TRP A 458 -25.51 -24.83 1.48
N TYR A 459 -25.84 -26.11 1.69
CA TYR A 459 -26.14 -27.11 0.66
C TYR A 459 -27.54 -26.99 0.02
N GLN A 460 -28.48 -26.23 0.60
CA GLN A 460 -29.87 -26.02 0.12
C GLN A 460 -30.01 -25.28 -1.24
N LEU A 461 -29.01 -25.30 -2.11
CA LEU A 461 -29.07 -24.74 -3.46
C LEU A 461 -28.85 -25.83 -4.51
N HIS A 462 -29.91 -26.18 -5.26
CA HIS A 462 -29.84 -27.12 -6.37
C HIS A 462 -29.81 -26.38 -7.70
N VAL A 463 -28.71 -26.51 -8.44
CA VAL A 463 -28.55 -25.91 -9.76
C VAL A 463 -28.94 -26.93 -10.82
N VAL A 464 -29.88 -26.56 -11.69
CA VAL A 464 -30.33 -27.43 -12.79
C VAL A 464 -29.62 -27.03 -14.08
N ASP A 465 -28.85 -27.96 -14.65
CA ASP A 465 -28.27 -27.78 -15.98
C ASP A 465 -29.34 -28.00 -17.07
N GLY A 466 -29.68 -26.92 -17.77
CA GLY A 466 -30.67 -26.94 -18.85
C GLY A 466 -30.29 -27.85 -20.03
N ALA A 467 -29.00 -28.07 -20.30
CA ALA A 467 -28.54 -28.96 -21.36
C ALA A 467 -28.79 -30.44 -21.01
N VAL A 468 -28.57 -30.80 -19.74
CA VAL A 468 -28.88 -32.13 -19.22
C VAL A 468 -30.38 -32.32 -19.13
N LEU A 469 -31.14 -31.32 -18.69
CA LEU A 469 -32.61 -31.39 -18.66
C LEU A 469 -33.20 -31.65 -20.07
N ARG A 470 -32.61 -31.06 -21.12
CA ARG A 470 -33.05 -31.28 -22.50
C ARG A 470 -32.71 -32.68 -23.02
N SER A 471 -31.53 -33.20 -22.69
CA SER A 471 -31.01 -34.47 -23.24
C SER A 471 -31.45 -35.68 -22.41
N ASN A 472 -31.48 -35.55 -21.08
CA ASN A 472 -31.86 -36.58 -20.12
C ASN A 472 -32.65 -35.94 -18.94
N PRO A 473 -33.94 -35.60 -19.14
CA PRO A 473 -34.77 -35.02 -18.10
C PRO A 473 -35.02 -35.96 -16.92
N VAL A 474 -34.98 -37.28 -17.13
CA VAL A 474 -35.19 -38.26 -16.06
C VAL A 474 -34.14 -38.11 -14.97
N LEU A 475 -32.86 -38.06 -15.33
CA LEU A 475 -31.76 -37.87 -14.39
C LEU A 475 -31.89 -36.58 -13.58
N VAL A 476 -32.25 -35.48 -14.25
CA VAL A 476 -32.42 -34.16 -13.61
C VAL A 476 -33.61 -34.18 -12.64
N MET A 477 -34.76 -34.71 -13.08
CA MET A 477 -35.96 -34.76 -12.27
C MET A 477 -35.82 -35.71 -11.06
N GLU A 478 -35.06 -36.81 -11.18
CA GLU A 478 -34.65 -37.61 -10.03
C GLU A 478 -33.80 -36.82 -9.04
N GLY A 479 -32.81 -36.07 -9.53
CA GLY A 479 -31.98 -35.18 -8.72
C GLY A 479 -32.82 -34.15 -7.95
N ILE A 480 -33.78 -33.51 -8.63
CA ILE A 480 -34.73 -32.56 -8.03
C ILE A 480 -35.59 -33.23 -6.96
N GLN A 481 -36.13 -34.43 -7.22
CA GLN A 481 -36.95 -35.14 -6.23
C GLN A 481 -36.16 -35.51 -4.97
N ARG A 482 -34.92 -35.99 -5.15
CA ARG A 482 -34.02 -36.30 -4.01
C ARG A 482 -33.66 -35.04 -3.23
N PHE A 483 -33.35 -33.95 -3.94
CA PHE A 483 -33.03 -32.66 -3.31
C PHE A 483 -34.21 -32.07 -2.53
N LEU A 484 -35.43 -32.14 -3.09
CA LEU A 484 -36.66 -31.66 -2.44
C LEU A 484 -37.20 -32.64 -1.37
N GLY A 485 -36.61 -33.82 -1.20
CA GLY A 485 -37.08 -34.83 -0.25
C GLY A 485 -38.45 -35.42 -0.59
N ILE A 486 -38.85 -35.43 -1.88
CA ILE A 486 -40.17 -35.89 -2.31
C ILE A 486 -40.28 -37.41 -2.13
N THR A 487 -41.28 -37.83 -1.36
CA THR A 487 -41.65 -39.24 -1.19
C THR A 487 -43.16 -39.42 -1.40
N PRO A 488 -43.62 -40.45 -2.15
CA PRO A 488 -42.82 -41.42 -2.88
C PRO A 488 -42.15 -40.81 -4.13
N ILE A 489 -40.97 -41.34 -4.52
CA ILE A 489 -40.28 -40.90 -5.74
C ILE A 489 -41.09 -41.32 -6.96
N PHE A 490 -41.40 -40.34 -7.81
CA PHE A 490 -42.07 -40.55 -9.09
C PHE A 490 -41.09 -41.06 -10.15
N ASN A 491 -41.45 -42.16 -10.82
CA ASN A 491 -40.61 -42.77 -11.86
C ASN A 491 -40.82 -42.06 -13.21
N TYR A 492 -39.98 -41.06 -13.48
CA TYR A 492 -40.02 -40.32 -14.74
C TYR A 492 -39.68 -41.17 -15.97
N THR A 493 -39.00 -42.31 -15.83
CA THR A 493 -38.74 -43.25 -16.96
C THR A 493 -40.03 -43.82 -17.53
N GLN A 494 -41.07 -43.94 -16.70
CA GLN A 494 -42.40 -44.43 -17.12
C GLN A 494 -43.34 -43.30 -17.54
N ALA A 495 -42.96 -42.05 -17.31
CA ALA A 495 -43.80 -40.88 -17.57
C ALA A 495 -43.26 -39.99 -18.70
N LEU A 496 -41.99 -40.13 -19.07
CA LEU A 496 -41.33 -39.38 -20.13
C LEU A 496 -40.85 -40.34 -21.22
N MET A 497 -40.97 -39.91 -22.47
CA MET A 497 -40.42 -40.61 -23.63
C MET A 497 -39.83 -39.59 -24.62
N TYR A 498 -38.77 -39.96 -25.32
CA TYR A 498 -38.24 -39.15 -26.40
C TYR A 498 -39.12 -39.32 -27.65
N ASP A 499 -39.47 -38.21 -28.31
CA ASP A 499 -40.24 -38.23 -29.54
C ASP A 499 -39.35 -37.73 -30.69
N ASP A 500 -38.95 -38.63 -31.59
CA ASP A 500 -38.05 -38.34 -32.71
C ASP A 500 -38.64 -37.31 -33.70
N GLY A 501 -39.97 -37.32 -33.86
CA GLY A 501 -40.66 -36.35 -34.72
C GLY A 501 -40.62 -34.93 -34.14
N LYS A 502 -40.65 -34.81 -32.81
CA LYS A 502 -40.51 -33.54 -32.09
C LYS A 502 -39.05 -33.14 -31.87
N GLY A 503 -38.15 -34.11 -31.69
CA GLY A 503 -36.75 -33.91 -31.30
C GLY A 503 -36.56 -33.57 -29.82
N PHE A 504 -37.57 -33.82 -28.97
CA PHE A 504 -37.56 -33.52 -27.53
C PHE A 504 -38.28 -34.60 -26.73
N TRP A 505 -38.01 -34.63 -25.42
CA TRP A 505 -38.75 -35.46 -24.47
C TRP A 505 -40.17 -34.93 -24.26
N CYS A 506 -41.12 -35.84 -24.17
CA CYS A 506 -42.56 -35.59 -24.05
C CYS A 506 -43.17 -36.46 -22.95
N GLN A 507 -44.34 -36.05 -22.45
CA GLN A 507 -45.07 -36.83 -21.46
C GLN A 507 -45.75 -38.04 -22.13
N ARG A 508 -45.60 -39.22 -21.53
CA ARG A 508 -46.32 -40.44 -21.92
C ARG A 508 -47.75 -40.38 -21.38
N VAL A 509 -48.73 -40.72 -22.22
CA VAL A 509 -50.17 -40.76 -21.86
C VAL A 509 -50.69 -42.15 -22.22
N GLU A 510 -51.42 -42.79 -21.32
CA GLU A 510 -52.01 -44.11 -21.59
C GLU A 510 -53.08 -44.02 -22.69
N GLY A 511 -52.97 -44.90 -23.70
CA GLY A 511 -53.95 -45.00 -24.79
C GLY A 511 -53.85 -43.95 -25.91
N ALA A 512 -52.85 -43.06 -25.92
CA ALA A 512 -52.69 -42.03 -26.95
C ALA A 512 -51.22 -41.74 -27.33
N ARG A 513 -51.03 -40.99 -28.43
CA ARG A 513 -49.72 -40.46 -28.85
C ARG A 513 -49.16 -39.52 -27.77
N SER A 514 -47.84 -39.52 -27.58
CA SER A 514 -47.07 -38.67 -26.66
C SER A 514 -47.62 -37.23 -26.55
N LYS A 515 -47.82 -36.74 -25.32
CA LYS A 515 -48.20 -35.35 -25.06
C LYS A 515 -46.95 -34.48 -25.01
N CYS A 516 -46.52 -34.05 -26.20
CA CYS A 516 -45.42 -33.12 -26.38
C CYS A 516 -45.83 -31.67 -26.09
N LEU A 517 -44.85 -30.83 -25.74
CA LEU A 517 -45.06 -29.38 -25.66
C LEU A 517 -45.49 -28.82 -27.04
N GLY A 518 -46.33 -27.78 -27.00
CA GLY A 518 -46.96 -27.19 -28.18
C GLY A 518 -45.98 -26.74 -29.27
N LYS A 519 -46.51 -26.47 -30.47
CA LYS A 519 -45.71 -26.11 -31.66
C LYS A 519 -44.80 -24.88 -31.45
N SER A 520 -45.13 -24.00 -30.51
CA SER A 520 -44.33 -22.82 -30.19
C SER A 520 -43.07 -23.09 -29.34
N LYS A 521 -42.89 -24.33 -28.83
CA LYS A 521 -41.78 -24.75 -27.95
C LYS A 521 -40.87 -25.75 -28.67
N GLY A 522 -39.55 -25.52 -28.62
CA GLY A 522 -38.57 -26.31 -29.39
C GLY A 522 -38.63 -26.02 -30.90
N ARG A 523 -38.71 -24.74 -31.28
CA ARG A 523 -38.74 -24.35 -32.69
C ARG A 523 -37.39 -24.70 -33.34
N LYS A 524 -37.43 -25.14 -34.60
CA LYS A 524 -36.22 -25.28 -35.41
C LYS A 524 -35.81 -23.89 -35.87
N TYR A 525 -34.68 -23.42 -35.37
CA TYR A 525 -34.07 -22.17 -35.80
C TYR A 525 -32.97 -22.49 -36.83
N PRO A 526 -32.70 -21.59 -37.79
CA PRO A 526 -31.45 -21.63 -38.53
C PRO A 526 -30.27 -21.67 -37.56
N GLU A 527 -29.19 -22.34 -37.95
CA GLU A 527 -27.97 -22.29 -37.13
C GLU A 527 -27.47 -20.85 -37.02
N MET A 528 -27.02 -20.50 -35.82
CA MET A 528 -26.41 -19.21 -35.55
C MET A 528 -25.11 -19.08 -36.35
N SER A 529 -24.90 -17.91 -36.98
CA SER A 529 -23.68 -17.67 -37.74
C SER A 529 -22.43 -17.75 -36.86
N SER A 530 -21.30 -18.10 -37.49
CA SER A 530 -19.99 -18.18 -36.84
C SER A 530 -19.61 -16.87 -36.14
N GLU A 531 -19.91 -15.74 -36.76
CA GLU A 531 -19.54 -14.40 -36.26
C GLU A 531 -20.34 -14.05 -35.00
N SER A 532 -21.66 -14.29 -35.02
CA SER A 532 -22.50 -14.08 -33.83
C SER A 532 -22.12 -15.02 -32.69
N ARG A 533 -21.77 -16.28 -33.01
CA ARG A 533 -21.30 -17.24 -32.00
C ARG A 533 -19.99 -16.79 -31.37
N ALA A 534 -19.02 -16.36 -32.17
CA ALA A 534 -17.73 -15.86 -31.68
C ALA A 534 -17.91 -14.61 -30.80
N PHE A 535 -18.74 -13.65 -31.25
CA PHE A 535 -19.06 -12.46 -30.48
C PHE A 535 -19.67 -12.79 -29.12
N LEU A 536 -20.67 -13.68 -29.06
CA LEU A 536 -21.33 -14.05 -27.81
C LEU A 536 -20.42 -14.87 -26.89
N THR A 537 -19.56 -15.72 -27.46
CA THR A 537 -18.58 -16.50 -26.69
C THR A 537 -17.61 -15.56 -25.96
N GLU A 538 -17.13 -14.52 -26.65
CA GLU A 538 -16.26 -13.52 -26.05
C GLU A 538 -17.02 -12.64 -25.04
N TYR A 539 -18.22 -12.18 -25.38
CA TYR A 539 -19.06 -11.37 -24.50
C TYR A 539 -19.36 -12.06 -23.16
N TYR A 540 -19.66 -13.37 -23.18
CA TYR A 540 -19.97 -14.12 -21.97
C TYR A 540 -18.75 -14.70 -21.25
N ARG A 541 -17.53 -14.52 -21.78
CA ARG A 541 -16.32 -15.14 -21.23
C ARG A 541 -16.12 -14.82 -19.74
N ASP A 542 -16.14 -13.55 -19.38
CA ASP A 542 -15.94 -13.11 -17.99
C ASP A 542 -17.08 -13.58 -17.09
N HIS A 543 -18.32 -13.50 -17.58
CA HIS A 543 -19.49 -14.01 -16.87
C HIS A 543 -19.41 -15.52 -16.60
N ASN A 544 -18.95 -16.30 -17.59
CA ASN A 544 -18.72 -17.73 -17.48
C ASN A 544 -17.59 -18.06 -16.49
N MET A 545 -16.53 -17.25 -16.45
CA MET A 545 -15.49 -17.38 -15.44
C MET A 545 -16.00 -17.11 -14.02
N GLU A 546 -16.83 -16.09 -13.83
CA GLU A 546 -17.49 -15.85 -12.53
C GLU A 546 -18.45 -16.99 -12.16
N LEU A 547 -19.17 -17.55 -13.13
CA LEU A 547 -20.05 -18.69 -12.91
C LEU A 547 -19.25 -19.93 -12.46
N VAL A 548 -18.08 -20.20 -13.05
CA VAL A 548 -17.19 -21.28 -12.60
C VAL A 548 -16.74 -21.05 -11.16
N ARG A 549 -16.33 -19.82 -10.81
CA ARG A 549 -15.92 -19.50 -9.43
C ARG A 549 -17.08 -19.67 -8.46
N LEU A 550 -18.29 -19.27 -8.85
CA LEU A 550 -19.50 -19.43 -8.06
C LEU A 550 -19.82 -20.92 -7.83
N LEU A 551 -19.88 -21.72 -8.90
CA LEU A 551 -20.22 -23.15 -8.80
C LEU A 551 -19.18 -23.93 -7.99
N ASN A 552 -17.88 -23.65 -8.18
CA ASN A 552 -16.82 -24.24 -7.36
C ASN A 552 -16.95 -23.84 -5.88
N ARG A 553 -17.26 -22.57 -5.59
CA ARG A 553 -17.52 -22.10 -4.21
C ARG A 553 -18.75 -22.79 -3.59
N LEU A 554 -19.75 -23.10 -4.40
CA LEU A 554 -20.97 -23.81 -3.98
C LEU A 554 -20.77 -25.34 -3.93
N GLY A 555 -19.60 -25.86 -4.32
CA GLY A 555 -19.34 -27.31 -4.42
C GLY A 555 -20.21 -28.01 -5.46
N GLN A 556 -20.71 -27.28 -6.46
CA GLN A 556 -21.56 -27.81 -7.52
C GLN A 556 -20.72 -28.27 -8.71
N PRO A 557 -21.07 -29.41 -9.35
CA PRO A 557 -20.38 -29.84 -10.55
C PRO A 557 -20.57 -28.83 -11.68
N LEU A 558 -19.50 -28.58 -12.44
CA LEU A 558 -19.54 -27.65 -13.56
C LEU A 558 -20.29 -28.29 -14.75
N PRO A 559 -21.22 -27.56 -15.39
CA PRO A 559 -21.85 -27.99 -16.63
C PRO A 559 -20.84 -28.32 -17.73
N SER A 560 -21.12 -29.37 -18.51
CA SER A 560 -20.23 -29.80 -19.61
C SER A 560 -20.05 -28.74 -20.69
N TRP A 561 -21.11 -27.98 -21.01
CA TRP A 561 -21.04 -26.88 -21.97
C TRP A 561 -20.12 -25.75 -21.50
N LEU A 562 -20.11 -25.47 -20.19
CA LEU A 562 -19.28 -24.43 -19.58
C LEU A 562 -17.80 -24.82 -19.62
N HIS A 563 -17.49 -26.10 -19.41
CA HIS A 563 -16.14 -26.64 -19.62
C HIS A 563 -15.67 -26.47 -21.08
N GLN A 564 -16.53 -26.80 -22.04
CA GLN A 564 -16.19 -26.74 -23.46
C GLN A 564 -16.00 -25.30 -23.96
N GLU A 565 -16.86 -24.36 -23.55
CA GLU A 565 -16.71 -22.94 -23.92
C GLU A 565 -15.40 -22.33 -23.41
N LEU A 566 -14.99 -22.67 -22.18
CA LEU A 566 -13.76 -22.13 -21.59
C LEU A 566 -12.48 -22.80 -22.10
N GLN A 567 -12.58 -24.01 -22.67
CA GLN A 567 -11.46 -24.67 -23.34
C GLN A 567 -11.27 -24.19 -24.77
N ASN A 568 -12.36 -23.94 -25.50
CA ASN A 568 -12.34 -23.53 -26.91
C ASN A 568 -12.06 -22.03 -27.13
N SER A 569 -11.98 -21.24 -26.05
CA SER A 569 -11.69 -19.80 -26.05
C SER A 569 -10.22 -19.47 -25.71
N ARG A 570 -9.35 -20.48 -25.62
CA ARG A 570 -7.90 -20.31 -25.40
C ARG A 570 -7.13 -20.12 -26.69
#